data_AF-D8Q624-F1
#
_entry.id   AF-D8Q624-F1
#
_cell.length_a   1.000
_cell.length_b   1.000
_cell.length_c   1.000
_cell.angle_alpha   90.00
_cell.angle_beta   90.00
_cell.angle_gamma   90.00
#
_symmetry.space_group_name_H-M   'P 1'
#
loop_
_entity.id
_entity.type
_entity.pdbx_description
1 polymer ?
#
loop_
_entity_poly.entity_id
_entity_poly.type
_entity_poly.pdbx_seq_one_letter_code
_entity_poly.pdbx_strand_id
1 'polypeptide(L)'
;MGKYQAQIRATLRKRTKSIRGVLYPYDEQTARAISVNYQEDPRHPEDGRYISAEPELRQATAQSYVHDIIVDVKYAHRPYTFHIFFKRHVTLGDNQAILALRGATETFDGDVLVAVIGRNGCVNLTTALQRRAANRAVKELAKELAPMRRRRMFPARISL
;
A
#
# COMPACT_ATOMS: atom_id res chain seq x y z
N MET A 1 35.61 16.80 40.37
CA MET A 1 35.26 15.84 39.30
C MET A 1 33.78 15.95 39.00
N GLY A 2 33.42 16.77 38.01
CA GLY A 2 32.03 17.09 37.68
C GLY A 2 31.39 16.01 36.82
N LYS A 3 30.16 15.62 37.19
CA LYS A 3 29.35 14.60 36.52
C LYS A 3 29.00 15.07 35.10
N TYR A 4 29.49 14.38 34.07
CA TYR A 4 28.97 14.50 32.71
C TYR A 4 27.58 13.84 32.67
N GLN A 5 26.53 14.60 32.93
CA GLN A 5 25.19 14.23 32.46
C GLN A 5 25.17 14.46 30.95
N ALA A 6 25.32 13.37 30.19
CA ALA A 6 24.99 13.38 28.77
C ALA A 6 23.52 13.78 28.65
N GLN A 7 23.26 14.96 28.10
CA GLN A 7 21.91 15.40 27.77
C GLN A 7 21.26 14.31 26.92
N ILE A 8 20.12 13.78 27.38
CA ILE A 8 19.22 12.96 26.58
C ILE A 8 18.88 13.82 25.36
N ARG A 9 19.56 13.56 24.23
CA ARG A 9 19.26 14.18 22.94
C ARG A 9 17.78 14.00 22.73
N ALA A 10 17.04 15.11 22.66
CA ALA A 10 15.63 15.11 22.26
C ALA A 10 15.49 14.16 21.06
N THR A 11 14.88 13.00 21.28
CA THR A 11 14.56 12.07 20.22
C THR A 11 13.65 12.82 19.28
N LEU A 12 14.17 13.21 18.11
CA LEU A 12 13.39 13.81 17.04
C LEU A 12 12.20 12.87 16.80
N ARG A 13 10.99 13.35 17.12
CA ARG A 13 9.77 12.53 17.06
C ARG A 13 9.57 12.06 15.63
N LYS A 14 9.26 10.76 15.46
CA LYS A 14 8.74 10.21 14.20
C LYS A 14 7.63 11.13 13.70
N ARG A 15 7.73 11.58 12.45
CA ARG A 15 6.71 12.45 11.86
C ARG A 15 5.58 11.57 11.38
N THR A 16 4.39 11.78 11.93
CA THR A 16 3.16 11.13 11.43
C THR A 16 2.40 12.16 10.59
N LYS A 17 2.07 11.80 9.35
CA LYS A 17 1.17 12.57 8.48
C LYS A 17 0.08 11.65 7.94
N SER A 18 -1.11 12.21 7.71
CA SER A 18 -2.16 11.50 6.98
C SER A 18 -1.95 11.70 5.47
N ILE A 19 -2.02 10.61 4.72
CA ILE A 19 -2.00 10.63 3.25
C ILE A 19 -3.30 10.06 2.69
N ARG A 20 -3.71 10.50 1.50
CA ARG A 20 -4.85 9.91 0.78
C ARG A 20 -4.42 8.69 -0.03
N GLY A 21 -4.97 7.54 0.29
CA GLY A 21 -4.88 6.30 -0.47
C GLY A 21 -6.22 5.89 -1.09
N VAL A 22 -6.23 4.76 -1.77
CA VAL A 22 -7.44 4.10 -2.27
C VAL A 22 -7.53 2.71 -1.67
N LEU A 23 -8.63 2.42 -0.99
CA LEU A 23 -8.95 1.11 -0.45
C LEU A 23 -9.91 0.41 -1.41
N TYR A 24 -9.58 -0.83 -1.76
CA TYR A 24 -10.44 -1.78 -2.45
C TYR A 24 -10.93 -2.75 -1.38
N PRO A 25 -12.11 -2.50 -0.79
CA PRO A 25 -12.70 -3.41 0.17
C PRO A 25 -13.08 -4.73 -0.50
N TYR A 26 -12.90 -5.85 0.19
CA TYR A 26 -13.15 -7.16 -0.40
C TYR A 26 -14.64 -7.44 -0.62
N ASP A 27 -15.51 -6.87 0.21
CA ASP A 27 -16.96 -7.13 0.27
C ASP A 27 -17.81 -6.04 -0.41
N GLU A 28 -17.20 -4.99 -0.95
CA GLU A 28 -17.91 -3.94 -1.68
C GLU A 28 -17.43 -3.91 -3.13
N GLN A 29 -18.29 -3.52 -4.08
CA GLN A 29 -17.93 -3.43 -5.50
C GLN A 29 -17.21 -2.13 -5.89
N THR A 30 -17.04 -1.20 -4.94
CA THR A 30 -16.53 0.15 -5.23
C THR A 30 -15.31 0.45 -4.37
N ALA A 31 -14.23 0.89 -5.02
CA ALA A 31 -13.06 1.40 -4.33
C ALA A 31 -13.35 2.77 -3.71
N ARG A 32 -12.82 3.02 -2.52
CA ARG A 32 -13.03 4.27 -1.77
C ARG A 32 -11.72 4.97 -1.45
N ALA A 33 -11.74 6.30 -1.50
CA ALA A 33 -10.60 7.09 -1.05
C ALA A 33 -10.58 7.12 0.48
N ILE A 34 -9.44 6.81 1.08
CA ILE A 34 -9.27 6.84 2.55
C ILE A 34 -8.05 7.66 2.95
N SER A 35 -8.03 8.09 4.20
CA SER A 35 -6.87 8.69 4.85
C SER A 35 -6.11 7.61 5.59
N VAL A 36 -4.81 7.46 5.30
CA VAL A 36 -3.94 6.47 5.91
C VAL A 36 -2.82 7.17 6.67
N ASN A 37 -2.45 6.64 7.82
CA ASN A 37 -1.33 7.16 8.60
C ASN A 37 0.00 6.73 7.98
N TYR A 38 0.80 7.71 7.60
CA TYR A 38 2.17 7.54 7.14
C TYR A 38 3.13 8.04 8.21
N GLN A 39 4.06 7.18 8.61
CA GLN A 39 5.13 7.52 9.53
C GLN A 39 6.44 7.60 8.77
N GLU A 40 7.22 8.64 9.06
CA GLU A 40 8.57 8.83 8.55
C GLU A 40 9.52 9.04 9.72
N ASP A 41 10.60 8.26 9.75
CA ASP A 41 11.81 8.60 10.48
C ASP A 41 12.67 9.53 9.61
N PRO A 42 12.77 10.83 9.94
CA PRO A 42 13.59 11.76 9.16
C PRO A 42 15.10 11.47 9.27
N ARG A 43 15.54 10.62 10.21
CA ARG A 43 16.95 10.22 10.34
C ARG A 43 17.34 9.09 9.39
N HIS A 44 16.36 8.28 8.98
CA HIS A 44 16.53 7.17 8.06
C HIS A 44 15.43 7.25 7.00
N PRO A 45 15.48 8.23 6.08
CA PRO A 45 14.45 8.37 5.06
C PRO A 45 14.36 7.15 4.12
N GLU A 46 15.44 6.36 4.03
CA GLU A 46 15.46 5.07 3.34
C GLU A 46 14.79 3.94 4.14
N ASP A 47 15.03 3.85 5.45
CA ASP A 47 14.59 2.71 6.28
C ASP A 47 13.41 3.04 7.22
N GLY A 48 12.89 4.27 7.20
CA GLY A 48 12.01 4.80 8.23
C GLY A 48 10.61 5.18 7.75
N ARG A 49 10.28 4.89 6.49
CA ARG A 49 9.03 5.28 5.85
C ARG A 49 8.06 4.11 5.82
N TYR A 50 7.03 4.18 6.65
CA TYR A 50 6.05 3.10 6.78
C TYR A 50 4.63 3.66 6.71
N ILE A 51 3.80 3.01 5.90
CA ILE A 51 2.36 3.23 5.93
C ILE A 51 1.78 2.25 6.96
N SER A 52 1.06 2.78 7.94
CA SER A 52 0.26 1.95 8.84
C SER A 52 -1.01 1.52 8.11
N ALA A 53 -0.90 0.42 7.36
CA ALA A 53 -1.98 -0.13 6.55
C ALA A 53 -2.91 -1.04 7.38
N GLU A 54 -2.39 -1.67 8.43
CA GLU A 54 -3.12 -2.66 9.22
C GLU A 54 -4.46 -2.16 9.80
N PRO A 55 -4.58 -0.92 10.33
CA PRO A 55 -5.86 -0.43 10.84
C PRO A 55 -6.96 -0.30 9.76
N GLU A 56 -6.56 -0.16 8.49
CA GLU A 56 -7.47 0.09 7.38
C GLU A 56 -7.90 -1.19 6.66
N LEU A 57 -7.15 -2.28 6.83
CA LEU A 57 -7.47 -3.58 6.25
C LEU A 57 -8.34 -4.36 7.25
N ARG A 58 -9.58 -4.64 6.86
CA ARG A 58 -10.50 -5.46 7.66
C ARG A 58 -9.89 -6.84 7.88
N GLN A 59 -10.37 -7.53 8.91
CA GLN A 59 -9.87 -8.87 9.30
C GLN A 59 -8.41 -8.84 9.77
N ALA A 60 -8.03 -7.75 10.45
CA ALA A 60 -6.72 -7.57 11.06
C ALA A 60 -6.28 -8.79 11.89
N THR A 61 -7.24 -9.40 12.61
CA THR A 61 -7.07 -10.56 13.47
C THR A 61 -6.77 -11.88 12.76
N ALA A 62 -7.10 -12.02 11.47
CA ALA A 62 -6.91 -13.28 10.73
C ALA A 62 -5.43 -13.53 10.37
N GLN A 63 -4.64 -12.48 10.21
CA GLN A 63 -3.19 -12.55 9.99
C GLN A 63 -2.51 -11.27 10.46
N SER A 64 -1.44 -11.39 11.24
CA SER A 64 -0.63 -10.25 11.70
C SER A 64 0.20 -9.61 10.60
N TYR A 65 0.43 -10.30 9.47
CA TYR A 65 1.32 -9.81 8.43
C TYR A 65 0.55 -9.17 7.26
N VAL A 66 0.88 -7.92 6.96
CA VAL A 66 0.45 -7.21 5.75
C VAL A 66 1.55 -7.37 4.71
N HIS A 67 1.21 -7.91 3.54
CA HIS A 67 2.12 -7.92 2.39
C HIS A 67 2.12 -6.56 1.72
N ASP A 68 3.27 -6.16 1.21
CA ASP A 68 3.43 -4.93 0.46
C ASP A 68 4.30 -5.13 -0.78
N ILE A 69 3.92 -4.47 -1.87
CA ILE A 69 4.64 -4.52 -3.15
C ILE A 69 4.68 -3.11 -3.74
N ILE A 70 5.85 -2.70 -4.22
CA ILE A 70 6.00 -1.49 -5.02
C ILE A 70 5.70 -1.82 -6.49
N VAL A 71 4.74 -1.12 -7.08
CA VAL A 71 4.35 -1.31 -8.48
C VAL A 71 4.62 -0.04 -9.27
N ASP A 72 5.49 -0.15 -10.26
CA ASP A 72 5.67 0.89 -11.29
C ASP A 72 4.72 0.61 -12.45
N VAL A 73 3.99 1.61 -12.92
CA VAL A 73 3.10 1.48 -14.09
C VAL A 73 3.16 2.71 -14.98
N LYS A 74 3.08 2.51 -16.30
CA LYS A 74 2.89 3.60 -17.26
C LYS A 74 1.40 3.75 -17.61
N TYR A 75 0.82 4.91 -17.28
CA TYR A 75 -0.58 5.23 -17.60
C TYR A 75 -0.67 6.58 -18.31
N ALA A 76 -1.36 6.63 -19.45
CA ALA A 76 -1.50 7.85 -20.27
C ALA A 76 -0.15 8.55 -20.52
N HIS A 77 0.87 7.77 -20.91
CA HIS A 77 2.26 8.20 -21.15
C HIS A 77 3.02 8.75 -19.93
N ARG A 78 2.45 8.68 -18.72
CA ARG A 78 3.09 9.13 -17.48
C ARG A 78 3.47 7.93 -16.59
N PRO A 79 4.66 7.91 -16.00
CA PRO A 79 5.02 6.91 -15.01
C PRO A 79 4.33 7.21 -13.68
N TYR A 80 3.89 6.16 -13.01
CA TYR A 80 3.37 6.19 -11.65
C TYR A 80 4.01 5.06 -10.85
N THR A 81 4.33 5.33 -9.59
CA THR A 81 4.78 4.30 -8.65
C THR A 81 3.77 4.22 -7.52
N PHE A 82 3.33 3.01 -7.20
CA PHE A 82 2.35 2.72 -6.17
C PHE A 82 2.93 1.79 -5.12
N HIS A 83 2.56 2.01 -3.85
CA HIS A 83 2.74 1.05 -2.79
C HIS A 83 1.41 0.34 -2.57
N ILE A 84 1.37 -0.96 -2.83
CA ILE A 84 0.17 -1.77 -2.72
C ILE A 84 0.31 -2.68 -1.52
N PHE A 85 -0.63 -2.58 -0.57
CA PHE A 85 -0.71 -3.38 0.64
C PHE A 85 -1.91 -4.31 0.55
N PHE A 86 -1.74 -5.56 0.94
CA PHE A 86 -2.82 -6.54 0.97
C PHE A 86 -2.55 -7.62 2.02
N LYS A 87 -3.60 -8.28 2.50
CA LYS A 87 -3.46 -9.50 3.29
C LYS A 87 -3.67 -10.71 2.38
N ARG A 88 -3.17 -11.88 2.79
CA ARG A 88 -3.38 -13.12 2.02
C ARG A 88 -3.58 -14.29 2.94
N HIS A 89 -4.83 -14.61 3.22
CA HIS A 89 -5.21 -15.77 4.00
C HIS A 89 -6.27 -16.58 3.26
N VAL A 90 -6.25 -17.91 3.45
CA VAL A 90 -7.16 -18.83 2.76
C VAL A 90 -8.64 -18.58 3.10
N THR A 91 -8.89 -17.86 4.18
CA THR A 91 -10.24 -17.50 4.65
C THR A 91 -10.68 -16.12 4.20
N LEU A 92 -9.82 -15.32 3.54
CA LEU A 92 -10.25 -14.03 2.99
C LEU A 92 -11.04 -14.32 1.71
N GLY A 93 -12.17 -13.62 1.54
CA GLY A 93 -12.96 -13.71 0.31
C GLY A 93 -12.30 -12.98 -0.86
N ASP A 94 -12.72 -13.31 -2.08
CA ASP A 94 -12.32 -12.61 -3.30
C ASP A 94 -12.72 -11.14 -3.24
N ASN A 95 -11.79 -10.25 -3.62
CA ASN A 95 -12.01 -8.82 -3.57
C ASN A 95 -12.95 -8.35 -4.70
N GLN A 96 -14.19 -8.04 -4.33
CA GLN A 96 -15.25 -7.64 -5.26
C GLN A 96 -14.97 -6.27 -5.90
N ALA A 97 -14.33 -5.34 -5.19
CA ALA A 97 -14.00 -4.03 -5.73
C ALA A 97 -13.01 -4.12 -6.89
N ILE A 98 -12.08 -5.07 -6.84
CA ILE A 98 -11.11 -5.32 -7.92
C ILE A 98 -11.76 -6.06 -9.08
N LEU A 99 -12.61 -7.07 -8.81
CA LEU A 99 -13.37 -7.78 -9.85
C LEU A 99 -14.32 -6.84 -10.62
N ALA A 100 -14.88 -5.83 -9.95
CA ALA A 100 -15.73 -4.81 -10.58
C ALA A 100 -14.96 -3.84 -11.49
N LEU A 101 -13.62 -3.83 -11.46
CA LEU A 101 -12.83 -2.99 -12.37
C LEU A 101 -12.97 -3.48 -13.81
N ARG A 102 -13.17 -2.54 -14.74
CA ARG A 102 -13.33 -2.86 -16.16
C ARG A 102 -12.18 -3.71 -16.70
N GLY A 103 -12.53 -4.92 -17.15
CA GLY A 103 -11.62 -5.90 -17.74
C GLY A 103 -10.70 -6.59 -16.73
N ALA A 104 -11.05 -6.59 -15.44
CA ALA A 104 -10.42 -7.48 -14.46
C ALA A 104 -10.87 -8.92 -14.70
N THR A 105 -9.92 -9.85 -14.69
CA THR A 105 -10.13 -11.29 -14.80
C THR A 105 -9.64 -12.05 -13.57
N GLU A 106 -8.78 -11.41 -12.79
CA GLU A 106 -8.14 -11.93 -11.58
C GLU A 106 -8.31 -10.91 -10.46
N THR A 107 -8.19 -11.37 -9.20
CA THR A 107 -8.35 -10.53 -8.02
C THR A 107 -7.41 -10.93 -6.89
N PHE A 108 -7.43 -10.12 -5.82
CA PHE A 108 -6.78 -10.40 -4.56
C PHE A 108 -7.78 -11.02 -3.58
N ASP A 109 -7.26 -11.74 -2.59
CA ASP A 109 -8.04 -12.15 -1.45
C ASP A 109 -8.02 -11.02 -0.41
N GLY A 110 -9.16 -10.65 0.15
CA GLY A 110 -9.26 -9.61 1.18
C GLY A 110 -9.04 -8.18 0.68
N ASP A 111 -8.90 -7.26 1.62
CA ASP A 111 -8.77 -5.83 1.33
C ASP A 111 -7.42 -5.50 0.69
N VAL A 112 -7.43 -4.54 -0.24
CA VAL A 112 -6.21 -4.00 -0.86
C VAL A 112 -6.16 -2.49 -0.68
N LEU A 113 -5.05 -1.98 -0.15
CA LEU A 113 -4.80 -0.56 0.01
C LEU A 113 -3.71 -0.10 -0.94
N VAL A 114 -3.93 1.02 -1.61
CA VAL A 114 -2.98 1.62 -2.55
C VAL A 114 -2.63 3.04 -2.15
N ALA A 115 -1.33 3.32 -2.07
CA ALA A 115 -0.79 4.67 -1.90
C ALA A 115 0.10 5.05 -3.10
N VAL A 116 0.17 6.34 -3.43
CA VAL A 116 1.08 6.85 -4.47
C VAL A 116 2.44 7.13 -3.84
N ILE A 117 3.51 6.66 -4.49
CA ILE A 117 4.88 7.02 -4.15
C ILE A 117 5.32 8.17 -5.06
N GLY A 118 5.73 9.28 -4.46
CA GLY A 118 6.36 10.41 -5.14
C GLY A 118 7.87 10.49 -4.85
N ARG A 119 8.51 11.57 -5.32
CA ARG A 119 9.96 11.80 -5.16
C ARG A 119 10.44 11.72 -3.70
N ASN A 120 9.60 12.16 -2.76
CA ASN A 120 9.95 12.26 -1.34
C ASN A 120 9.11 11.30 -0.47
N GLY A 121 8.78 10.11 -1.01
CA GLY A 121 7.96 9.11 -0.33
C GLY A 121 6.47 9.24 -0.67
N CYS A 122 5.61 8.72 0.21
CA CYS A 122 4.18 8.61 -0.11
C CYS A 122 3.47 9.97 -0.13
N VAL A 123 2.62 10.16 -1.14
CA VAL A 123 1.88 11.39 -1.43
C VAL A 123 0.38 11.12 -1.57
N ASN A 124 -0.42 12.17 -1.51
CA ASN A 124 -1.87 12.08 -1.67
C ASN A 124 -2.26 11.66 -3.09
N LEU A 125 -3.12 10.65 -3.18
CA LEU A 125 -3.79 10.23 -4.39
C LEU A 125 -5.01 11.15 -4.65
N THR A 126 -4.79 12.30 -5.29
CA THR A 126 -5.81 13.35 -5.42
C THR A 126 -6.55 13.32 -6.75
N THR A 127 -5.85 13.01 -7.84
CA THR A 127 -6.39 13.19 -9.20
C THR A 127 -7.16 11.96 -9.70
N ALA A 128 -8.14 12.19 -10.56
CA ALA A 128 -8.85 11.11 -11.25
C ALA A 128 -7.90 10.25 -12.11
N LEU A 129 -6.85 10.87 -12.67
CA LEU A 129 -5.85 10.17 -13.46
C LEU A 129 -5.02 9.21 -12.60
N GLN A 130 -4.58 9.64 -11.42
CA GLN A 130 -3.90 8.76 -10.45
C GLN A 130 -4.81 7.62 -9.99
N ARG A 131 -6.11 7.87 -9.77
CA ARG A 131 -7.07 6.80 -9.44
C ARG A 131 -7.18 5.77 -10.55
N ARG A 132 -7.32 6.20 -11.81
CA ARG A 132 -7.34 5.28 -12.96
C ARG A 132 -6.04 4.51 -13.13
N ALA A 133 -4.90 5.16 -12.88
CA ALA A 133 -3.59 4.51 -12.89
C ALA A 133 -3.46 3.48 -11.74
N ALA A 134 -3.98 3.77 -10.54
CA ALA A 134 -4.04 2.83 -9.43
C ALA A 134 -4.92 1.62 -9.75
N ASN A 135 -6.11 1.83 -10.34
CA ASN A 135 -6.98 0.74 -10.80
C ASN A 135 -6.24 -0.16 -11.81
N ARG A 136 -5.47 0.42 -12.73
CA ARG A 136 -4.64 -0.36 -13.67
C ARG A 136 -3.55 -1.12 -12.92
N ALA A 137 -2.82 -0.48 -12.01
CA ALA A 137 -1.74 -1.12 -11.26
C ALA A 137 -2.24 -2.33 -10.47
N VAL A 138 -3.36 -2.21 -9.75
CA VAL A 138 -3.96 -3.30 -9.00
C VAL A 138 -4.42 -4.43 -9.92
N LYS A 139 -5.08 -4.10 -11.04
CA LYS A 139 -5.54 -5.11 -11.99
C LYS A 139 -4.39 -5.90 -12.61
N GLU A 140 -3.36 -5.22 -13.08
CA GLU A 140 -2.21 -5.89 -13.69
C GLU A 140 -1.40 -6.66 -12.64
N LEU A 141 -1.28 -6.14 -11.42
CA LEU A 141 -0.66 -6.88 -10.31
C LEU A 141 -1.45 -8.14 -9.97
N ALA A 142 -2.79 -8.10 -9.92
CA ALA A 142 -3.62 -9.27 -9.65
C ALA A 142 -3.35 -10.40 -10.66
N LYS A 143 -3.24 -10.05 -11.95
CA LYS A 143 -2.91 -11.01 -13.01
C LYS A 143 -1.50 -11.59 -12.85
N GLU A 144 -0.52 -10.74 -12.55
CA GLU A 144 0.87 -11.17 -12.36
C GLU A 144 1.02 -12.11 -11.15
N LEU A 145 0.24 -11.85 -10.09
CA LEU A 145 0.26 -12.67 -8.88
C LEU A 145 -0.62 -13.92 -8.97
N ALA A 146 -1.59 -13.99 -9.90
CA ALA A 146 -2.49 -15.14 -10.02
C ALA A 146 -1.75 -16.49 -10.21
N PRO A 147 -0.72 -16.61 -11.08
CA PRO A 147 0.12 -17.81 -11.15
C PRO A 147 0.89 -18.09 -9.86
N MET A 148 1.12 -17.08 -9.04
CA MET A 148 1.88 -17.16 -7.78
C MET A 148 0.98 -17.32 -6.54
N ARG A 149 -0.34 -17.45 -6.70
CA ARG A 149 -1.32 -17.72 -5.62
C ARG A 149 -1.07 -19.00 -4.81
N ARG A 150 -0.04 -19.79 -5.11
CA ARG A 150 0.40 -20.94 -4.27
C ARG A 150 1.83 -20.80 -3.73
N ARG A 151 2.57 -19.74 -4.13
CA ARG A 151 3.94 -19.50 -3.67
C ARG A 151 3.96 -18.80 -2.32
N ARG A 152 4.99 -19.10 -1.52
CA ARG A 152 5.25 -18.47 -0.21
C ARG A 152 5.97 -17.12 -0.30
N MET A 153 6.72 -16.88 -1.39
CA MET A 153 7.51 -15.65 -1.57
C MET A 153 6.93 -14.81 -2.71
N PHE A 154 6.91 -13.50 -2.50
CA PHE A 154 6.53 -12.49 -3.49
C PHE A 154 7.67 -11.52 -3.72
N PRO A 155 7.77 -10.94 -4.92
CA PRO A 155 8.71 -9.88 -5.19
C PRO A 155 8.33 -8.62 -4.41
N ALA A 156 9.31 -7.92 -3.86
CA ALA A 156 9.11 -6.63 -3.19
C ALA A 156 8.76 -5.50 -4.18
N ARG A 157 9.06 -5.67 -5.48
CA ARG A 157 8.81 -4.69 -6.54
C ARG A 157 8.49 -5.35 -7.88
N ILE A 158 7.54 -4.78 -8.62
CA ILE A 158 7.16 -5.19 -9.98
C ILE A 158 7.02 -3.93 -10.87
N SER A 159 7.37 -4.04 -12.15
CA SER A 159 7.13 -2.99 -13.16
C SER A 159 6.19 -3.51 -14.25
N LEU A 160 5.10 -2.77 -14.53
CA LEU A 160 3.94 -3.15 -15.37
C LEU A 160 3.65 -2.16 -16.51
#